data_AF-A0A4P9C805-F1
#
_entry.id   AF-A0A4P9C805-F1
#
_cell.length_a   1.000
_cell.length_b   1.000
_cell.length_c   1.000
_cell.angle_alpha   90.00
_cell.angle_beta   90.00
_cell.angle_gamma   90.00
#
_symmetry.space_group_name_H-M   'P 1'
#
loop_
_entity.id
_entity.type
_entity.pdbx_description
1 polymer ?
#
loop_
_entity_poly.entity_id
_entity_poly.type
_entity_poly.pdbx_seq_one_letter_code
_entity_poly.pdbx_strand_id
1 'polypeptide(L)'
;MNQALNRTELKYYFKVTGGFADQYRRDIERMIQSLDYGEDAIDFEIYDEMEYRQDDDIIVNTFTLSVLMLGTSKEQEDTLKQLMTDRYQARLVHEQRFDR
;
A
#
# COMPACT_ATOMS: atom_id res chain seq x y z
N MET A 1 15.25 1.53 -27.83
CA MET A 1 15.88 2.00 -26.58
C MET A 1 14.89 1.76 -25.46
N ASN A 2 15.13 0.80 -24.56
CA ASN A 2 14.35 0.67 -23.33
C ASN A 2 14.96 1.65 -22.33
N GLN A 3 14.35 2.82 -22.15
CA GLN A 3 14.61 3.61 -20.95
C GLN A 3 14.21 2.74 -19.75
N ALA A 4 15.09 2.65 -18.74
CA ALA A 4 14.69 2.10 -17.46
C ALA A 4 13.56 2.99 -16.94
N LEU A 5 12.34 2.47 -16.91
CA LEU A 5 11.23 3.13 -16.26
C LEU A 5 11.56 3.22 -14.77
N ASN A 6 11.35 4.39 -14.18
CA ASN A 6 11.58 4.56 -12.75
C ASN A 6 10.77 3.50 -11.99
N ARG A 7 11.40 2.72 -11.14
CA ARG A 7 10.75 1.63 -10.41
C ARG A 7 10.96 1.84 -8.92
N THR A 8 9.85 1.89 -8.19
CA THR A 8 9.83 2.04 -6.73
C THR A 8 8.92 0.98 -6.11
N GLU A 9 9.42 0.26 -5.11
CA GLU A 9 8.65 -0.68 -4.30
C GLU A 9 8.43 -0.08 -2.91
N LEU A 10 7.18 -0.02 -2.47
CA LEU A 10 6.77 0.49 -1.16
C LEU A 10 6.02 -0.62 -0.41
N LYS A 11 6.39 -0.90 0.85
CA LYS A 11 5.66 -1.85 1.69
C LYS A 11 5.05 -1.17 2.89
N TYR A 12 3.76 -1.37 3.07
CA TYR A 12 2.98 -0.79 4.16
C TYR A 12 2.43 -1.88 5.07
N TYR A 13 2.62 -1.71 6.37
CA TYR A 13 2.02 -2.54 7.40
C TYR A 13 0.74 -1.89 7.93
N PHE A 14 -0.34 -2.66 7.98
CA PHE A 14 -1.65 -2.25 8.49
C PHE A 14 -2.02 -3.01 9.75
N LYS A 15 -2.71 -2.31 10.65
CA LYS A 15 -3.37 -2.88 11.83
C LYS A 15 -4.78 -2.31 11.92
N VAL A 16 -5.79 -3.15 11.74
CA VAL A 16 -7.21 -2.76 11.67
C VAL A 16 -7.98 -3.49 12.76
N THR A 17 -8.81 -2.77 13.51
CA THR A 17 -9.69 -3.35 14.53
C THR A 17 -10.93 -3.97 13.89
N GLY A 18 -11.40 -5.12 14.40
CA GLY A 18 -12.22 -6.12 13.73
C GLY A 18 -13.60 -5.67 13.22
N GLY A 19 -14.06 -6.38 12.19
CA GLY A 19 -15.32 -6.16 11.46
C GLY A 19 -15.18 -5.46 10.11
N PHE A 20 -14.08 -4.74 9.89
CA PHE A 20 -13.91 -3.86 8.72
C PHE A 20 -12.70 -4.18 7.84
N ALA A 21 -11.91 -5.21 8.14
CA ALA A 21 -10.66 -5.49 7.43
C ALA A 21 -10.85 -5.68 5.91
N ASP A 22 -11.88 -6.43 5.49
CA ASP A 22 -12.19 -6.62 4.07
C ASP A 22 -12.61 -5.34 3.37
N GLN A 23 -13.46 -4.54 4.02
CA GLN A 23 -13.88 -3.25 3.49
C GLN A 23 -12.69 -2.29 3.38
N TYR A 24 -11.84 -2.29 4.40
CA TYR A 24 -10.65 -1.47 4.47
C TYR A 24 -9.67 -1.80 3.34
N ARG A 25 -9.46 -3.09 3.06
CA ARG A 25 -8.67 -3.55 1.92
C ARG A 25 -9.24 -3.05 0.60
N ARG A 26 -10.52 -3.31 0.33
CA ARG A 26 -11.19 -2.86 -0.90
C ARG A 26 -11.12 -1.34 -1.07
N ASP A 27 -11.20 -0.58 0.01
CA ASP A 27 -11.09 0.88 -0.03
C ASP A 27 -9.67 1.35 -0.35
N ILE A 28 -8.63 0.63 0.09
CA ILE A 28 -7.25 0.91 -0.30
C ILE A 28 -7.02 0.57 -1.77
N GLU A 29 -7.48 -0.60 -2.23
CA GLU A 29 -7.34 -1.05 -3.62
C GLU A 29 -8.00 -0.06 -4.58
N ARG A 30 -9.25 0.33 -4.29
CA ARG A 30 -9.97 1.36 -5.06
C ARG A 30 -9.27 2.70 -5.04
N MET A 31 -8.71 3.08 -3.90
CA MET A 31 -7.96 4.34 -3.79
C MET A 31 -6.71 4.32 -4.66
N ILE A 32 -5.91 3.24 -4.61
CA ILE A 32 -4.74 3.07 -5.48
C ILE A 32 -5.15 3.13 -6.95
N GLN A 33 -6.20 2.39 -7.33
CA GLN A 33 -6.70 2.35 -8.72
C GLN A 33 -7.29 3.69 -9.19
N SER A 34 -7.76 4.54 -8.27
CA SER A 34 -8.32 5.86 -8.60
C SER A 34 -7.26 6.91 -8.89
N LEU A 35 -6.00 6.65 -8.53
CA LEU A 35 -4.91 7.58 -8.76
C LEU A 35 -4.45 7.45 -10.22
N ASP A 36 -4.43 8.58 -10.92
CA ASP A 36 -4.04 8.65 -12.33
C ASP A 36 -2.51 8.51 -12.46
N TYR A 37 -2.04 7.26 -12.45
CA TYR A 37 -0.63 6.91 -12.62
C TYR A 37 -0.27 6.59 -14.08
N GLY A 38 -1.25 6.47 -14.98
CA GLY A 38 -1.10 5.89 -16.31
C GLY A 38 -1.42 4.39 -16.34
N GLU A 39 -1.80 3.85 -17.51
CA GLU A 39 -2.02 2.40 -17.67
C GLU A 39 -0.77 1.61 -17.26
N ASP A 40 -0.96 0.54 -16.48
CA ASP A 40 0.08 -0.38 -15.99
C ASP A 40 1.20 0.23 -15.13
N ALA A 41 1.02 1.48 -14.66
CA ALA A 41 2.03 2.18 -13.85
C ALA A 41 2.06 1.75 -12.38
N ILE A 42 1.06 1.00 -11.91
CA ILE A 42 1.01 0.54 -10.52
C ILE A 42 0.49 -0.89 -10.44
N ASP A 43 1.17 -1.70 -9.63
CA ASP A 43 0.75 -3.04 -9.24
C ASP A 43 0.84 -3.17 -7.72
N PHE A 44 0.02 -4.03 -7.13
CA PHE A 44 0.04 -4.22 -5.67
C PHE A 44 -0.40 -5.63 -5.25
N GLU A 45 0.16 -6.07 -4.12
CA GLU A 45 -0.11 -7.38 -3.54
C GLU A 45 -0.26 -7.28 -2.01
N ILE A 46 -1.18 -8.08 -1.45
CA ILE A 46 -1.41 -8.21 -0.01
C ILE A 46 -0.84 -9.55 0.48
N TYR A 47 -0.11 -9.52 1.59
CA TYR A 47 0.52 -10.69 2.23
C TYR A 47 0.59 -10.53 3.75
N ASP A 48 1.11 -11.56 4.42
CA ASP A 48 1.26 -11.64 5.88
C ASP A 48 -0.04 -11.33 6.65
N GLU A 49 -1.16 -11.84 6.14
CA GLU A 49 -2.47 -11.65 6.76
C GLU A 49 -2.57 -12.48 8.05
N MET A 50 -2.93 -11.79 9.14
CA MET A 50 -3.11 -12.43 10.44
C MET A 50 -4.27 -11.78 11.18
N GLU A 51 -5.11 -12.61 11.78
CA GLU A 51 -6.13 -12.20 12.75
C GLU A 51 -5.74 -12.69 14.13
N TYR A 52 -5.77 -11.82 15.14
CA TYR A 52 -5.57 -12.19 16.54
C TYR A 52 -6.46 -11.37 17.47
N ARG A 53 -6.68 -11.87 18.68
CA ARG A 53 -7.41 -11.14 19.73
C ARG A 53 -6.43 -10.28 20.52
N GLN A 54 -6.73 -8.99 20.62
CA GLN A 54 -6.13 -8.06 21.55
C GLN A 54 -7.13 -7.86 22.69
N ASP A 55 -6.74 -8.19 23.93
CA ASP A 55 -7.58 -7.98 25.14
C ASP A 55 -9.01 -8.57 25.04
N ASP A 56 -9.12 -9.91 24.98
CA ASP A 56 -10.29 -10.82 24.97
C ASP A 56 -11.50 -10.51 24.05
N ASP A 57 -11.84 -9.24 23.81
CA ASP A 57 -12.99 -8.74 23.08
C ASP A 57 -12.63 -7.96 21.80
N ILE A 58 -11.35 -7.60 21.58
CA ILE A 58 -10.94 -6.87 20.37
C ILE A 58 -10.30 -7.83 19.37
N ILE A 59 -10.96 -8.06 18.25
CA ILE A 59 -10.33 -8.73 17.10
C ILE A 59 -9.47 -7.71 16.36
N VAL A 60 -8.25 -8.09 15.99
CA VAL A 60 -7.33 -7.27 15.21
C VAL A 60 -6.90 -8.04 13.97
N ASN A 61 -7.02 -7.40 12.82
CA ASN A 61 -6.52 -7.89 11.55
C ASN A 61 -5.27 -7.09 11.15
N THR A 62 -4.21 -7.78 10.77
CA THR A 62 -2.98 -7.17 10.28
C THR A 62 -2.64 -7.74 8.92
N PHE A 63 -2.09 -6.91 8.04
CA PHE A 63 -1.62 -7.33 6.73
C PHE A 63 -0.54 -6.37 6.23
N THR A 64 0.26 -6.83 5.27
CA THR A 64 1.23 -6.01 4.57
C THR A 64 0.81 -5.85 3.12
N LEU A 65 0.86 -4.61 2.61
CA LEU A 65 0.64 -4.27 1.21
C LEU A 65 1.97 -3.93 0.56
N SER A 66 2.33 -4.60 -0.53
CA SER A 66 3.41 -4.17 -1.43
C SER A 66 2.78 -3.38 -2.56
N VAL A 67 3.33 -2.21 -2.87
CA VAL A 67 2.96 -1.40 -4.03
C VAL A 67 4.20 -1.23 -4.89
N LEU A 68 4.12 -1.71 -6.12
CA LEU A 68 5.11 -1.53 -7.16
C LEU A 68 4.67 -0.39 -8.07
N MET A 69 5.43 0.70 -8.10
CA MET A 69 5.18 1.86 -8.94
C MET A 69 6.21 1.89 -10.08
N LEU A 70 5.73 2.01 -11.32
CA LEU A 70 6.49 1.97 -12.57
C LEU A 70 6.27 3.26 -13.36
N GLY A 71 7.35 3.94 -13.74
CA GLY A 71 7.31 5.18 -14.49
C GLY A 71 6.68 6.36 -13.75
N THR A 72 6.43 6.24 -12.44
CA THR A 72 5.77 7.27 -11.64
C THR A 72 6.70 8.42 -11.29
N SER A 73 6.14 9.62 -11.19
CA SER A 73 6.84 10.79 -10.70
C SER A 73 7.03 10.74 -9.17
N LYS A 74 7.97 11.53 -8.66
CA LYS A 74 8.15 11.68 -7.21
C LYS A 74 6.90 12.22 -6.52
N GLU A 75 6.17 13.13 -7.16
CA GLU A 75 4.92 13.70 -6.62
C GLU A 75 3.84 12.63 -6.45
N GLN A 76 3.74 11.72 -7.41
CA GLN A 76 2.85 10.56 -7.38
C GLN A 76 3.20 9.57 -6.26
N GLU A 77 4.50 9.29 -6.06
CA GLU A 77 4.98 8.49 -4.93
C GLU A 77 4.68 9.15 -3.57
N ASP A 78 4.99 10.45 -3.45
CA ASP A 78 4.79 11.21 -2.21
C ASP A 78 3.29 11.32 -1.86
N THR A 79 2.43 11.49 -2.86
CA THR A 79 0.96 11.48 -2.70
C THR A 79 0.48 10.14 -2.14
N LEU A 80 0.97 9.02 -2.69
CA LEU A 80 0.60 7.70 -2.19
C LEU A 80 1.05 7.51 -0.74
N LYS A 81 2.31 7.85 -0.44
CA LYS A 81 2.86 7.77 0.93
C LYS A 81 2.04 8.57 1.92
N GLN A 82 1.63 9.78 1.53
CA GLN A 82 0.81 10.63 2.36
C GLN A 82 -0.58 10.02 2.58
N LEU A 83 -1.25 9.55 1.53
CA LEU A 83 -2.56 8.89 1.66
C LEU A 83 -2.48 7.66 2.58
N MET A 84 -1.49 6.80 2.38
CA MET A 84 -1.29 5.60 3.19
C MET A 84 -1.05 5.94 4.66
N THR A 85 -0.21 6.93 4.95
CA THR A 85 0.15 7.32 6.32
C THR A 85 -0.99 8.07 7.01
N ASP A 86 -1.55 9.09 6.35
CA ASP A 86 -2.50 10.01 6.98
C ASP A 86 -3.91 9.43 7.04
N ARG A 87 -4.41 8.91 5.91
CA ARG A 87 -5.77 8.40 5.81
C ARG A 87 -5.89 6.97 6.31
N TYR A 88 -4.93 6.12 5.97
CA TYR A 88 -4.98 4.70 6.31
C TYR A 88 -4.10 4.32 7.50
N GLN A 89 -3.47 5.30 8.18
CA GLN A 89 -2.64 5.06 9.37
C GLN A 89 -1.62 3.92 9.18
N ALA A 90 -1.19 3.72 7.93
CA ALA A 90 -0.34 2.63 7.53
C ALA A 90 1.11 3.00 7.84
N ARG A 91 1.89 2.04 8.31
CA ARG A 91 3.32 2.26 8.54
C ARG A 91 4.10 1.83 7.31
N LEU A 92 4.84 2.76 6.71
CA LEU A 92 5.85 2.41 5.70
C LEU A 92 6.98 1.61 6.39
N VAL A 93 7.14 0.35 6.00
CA VAL A 93 8.15 -0.57 6.56
C VAL A 93 9.29 -0.85 5.58
N HIS A 94 9.11 -0.54 4.30
CA HIS A 94 10.14 -0.71 3.28
C HIS A 94 9.93 0.27 2.13
N GLU A 95 11.03 0.83 1.62
CA GLU A 95 11.09 1.61 0.38
C GLU A 95 12.37 1.21 -0.38
N GLN A 96 12.20 0.80 -1.64
CA GLN A 96 13.32 0.48 -2.53
C GLN A 96 13.13 1.12 -3.90
N ARG A 97 14.14 1.87 -4.33
CA ARG A 97 14.23 2.44 -5.68
C ARG A 97 15.21 1.63 -6.52
N PHE A 98 14.84 1.36 -7.77
CA PHE A 98 15.60 0.51 -8.69
C PHE A 98 16.30 1.31 -9.80
N ASP A 99 16.16 2.64 -9.78
CA ASP A 99 16.74 3.56 -10.75
C ASP A 99 18.26 3.65 -10.49
N ARG A 100 19.04 2.86 -11.22
CA ARG A 100 20.52 2.94 -11.30
C ARG A 100 20.97 2.94 -12.74
#